data_AF-A0AAX3PQZ8-F1
#
_entry.id   AF-A0AAX3PQZ8-F1
#
_cell.length_a   1.000
_cell.length_b   1.000
_cell.length_c   1.000
_cell.angle_alpha   90.00
_cell.angle_beta   90.00
_cell.angle_gamma   90.00
#
_symmetry.space_group_name_H-M   'P 1'
#
loop_
_entity.id
_entity.type
_entity.pdbx_description
1 polymer ?
#
loop_
_entity_poly.entity_id
_entity_poly.type
_entity_poly.pdbx_seq_one_letter_code
_entity_poly.pdbx_strand_id
1 'polypeptide(L)'
;MKKTALIISLLLSLSPFARAETVQPQATNPATVAATNTTSTIRINTRPEILGLWGMEIPENKKCTEYYNFRGSNEVVVNSAKEWSIGLFDYQPSPDNTLEKPPALIMQIRYENNETDCSGRKEDQSGEVTQYFVKWVNKNTLNFCISDKGDQCFATLRRVLP
;
A
#
# COMPACT_ATOMS: atom_id res chain seq x y z
N MET A 1 27.17 19.37 -59.23
CA MET A 1 26.32 19.70 -60.40
C MET A 1 24.87 19.71 -59.95
N LYS A 2 24.14 20.81 -60.23
CA LYS A 2 22.69 20.98 -60.02
C LYS A 2 21.87 19.98 -60.86
N LYS A 3 20.66 19.65 -60.37
CA LYS A 3 19.37 19.57 -61.13
C LYS A 3 18.27 19.04 -60.17
N THR A 4 17.46 19.90 -59.55
CA THR A 4 16.12 20.37 -59.99
C THR A 4 15.10 19.29 -60.34
N ALA A 5 14.15 19.14 -59.41
CA ALA A 5 12.72 18.77 -59.47
C ALA A 5 12.05 18.33 -60.80
N LEU A 6 11.08 17.42 -60.68
CA LEU A 6 9.77 17.52 -61.33
C LEU A 6 8.69 16.67 -60.64
N ILE A 7 7.63 17.37 -60.23
CA ILE A 7 6.29 16.92 -59.82
C ILE A 7 5.53 16.50 -61.08
N ILE A 8 4.65 15.49 -61.04
CA ILE A 8 3.28 15.52 -61.59
C ILE A 8 2.59 14.15 -61.37
N SER A 9 1.36 14.26 -60.91
CA SER A 9 0.35 13.30 -60.47
C SER A 9 -0.06 12.23 -61.47
N LEU A 10 -0.48 11.05 -60.98
CA LEU A 10 -1.51 10.23 -61.64
C LEU A 10 -2.34 9.46 -60.59
N LEU A 11 -3.61 9.87 -60.49
CA LEU A 11 -4.71 9.26 -59.73
C LEU A 11 -5.50 8.32 -60.64
N LEU A 12 -6.26 7.40 -60.02
CA LEU A 12 -7.24 6.42 -60.57
C LEU A 12 -6.62 5.04 -60.88
N SER A 13 -7.19 3.89 -60.51
CA SER A 13 -8.48 3.50 -59.91
C SER A 13 -8.46 1.97 -59.62
N LEU A 14 -9.51 1.47 -58.92
CA LEU A 14 -10.08 0.09 -58.95
C LEU A 14 -10.05 -0.74 -57.63
N SER A 15 -11.04 -0.45 -56.77
CA SER A 15 -12.02 -1.34 -56.09
C SER A 15 -11.61 -2.73 -55.54
N PRO A 16 -11.87 -3.02 -54.24
CA PRO A 16 -11.95 -4.38 -53.72
C PRO A 16 -13.34 -5.02 -53.93
N PHE A 17 -13.33 -6.30 -54.31
CA PHE A 17 -14.50 -7.16 -54.49
C PHE A 17 -15.25 -7.40 -53.17
N ALA A 18 -16.55 -7.13 -53.16
CA ALA A 18 -17.46 -7.55 -52.08
C ALA A 18 -17.89 -9.01 -52.30
N ARG A 19 -17.77 -9.86 -51.27
CA ARG A 19 -18.30 -11.22 -51.26
C ARG A 19 -19.65 -11.22 -50.53
N ALA A 20 -20.69 -11.75 -51.16
CA ALA A 20 -21.99 -11.95 -50.53
C ALA A 20 -21.99 -13.27 -49.74
N GLU A 21 -22.25 -13.21 -48.44
CA GLU A 21 -22.49 -14.39 -47.59
C GLU A 21 -23.95 -14.84 -47.74
N THR A 22 -24.16 -16.13 -47.91
CA THR A 22 -25.46 -16.77 -48.13
C THR A 22 -26.34 -16.78 -46.87
N VAL A 23 -27.61 -16.42 -47.03
CA VAL A 23 -28.66 -16.42 -46.00
C VAL A 23 -29.06 -17.86 -45.63
N GLN A 24 -29.06 -18.19 -44.33
CA GLN A 24 -29.76 -19.36 -43.77
C GLN A 24 -31.14 -18.95 -43.20
N PRO A 25 -32.14 -19.85 -43.21
CA PRO A 25 -33.54 -19.51 -42.92
C PRO A 25 -33.81 -19.33 -41.42
N GLN A 26 -34.62 -18.31 -41.14
CA GLN A 26 -35.16 -17.96 -39.84
C GLN A 26 -36.23 -18.98 -39.38
N ALA A 27 -36.09 -19.51 -38.17
CA ALA A 27 -37.18 -20.11 -37.41
C ALA A 27 -37.60 -19.15 -36.28
N THR A 28 -38.91 -18.91 -36.18
CA THR A 28 -39.57 -17.91 -35.32
C THR A 28 -39.85 -18.40 -33.88
N ASN A 29 -39.33 -17.64 -32.88
CA ASN A 29 -39.91 -17.17 -31.59
C ASN A 29 -40.54 -18.17 -30.57
N PRO A 30 -40.82 -17.79 -29.29
CA PRO A 30 -40.46 -16.60 -28.50
C PRO A 30 -39.98 -16.91 -27.05
N ALA A 31 -39.03 -16.15 -26.50
CA ALA A 31 -39.04 -15.69 -25.10
C ALA A 31 -37.81 -14.83 -24.84
N THR A 32 -38.10 -13.57 -24.55
CA THR A 32 -37.23 -12.56 -23.97
C THR A 32 -36.48 -13.12 -22.75
N VAL A 33 -35.21 -13.48 -22.92
CA VAL A 33 -34.26 -13.48 -21.82
C VAL A 33 -33.45 -12.20 -21.98
N ALA A 34 -33.93 -11.13 -21.36
CA ALA A 34 -33.10 -9.97 -21.12
C ALA A 34 -31.92 -10.45 -20.27
N ALA A 35 -30.77 -10.66 -20.89
CA ALA A 35 -29.52 -10.84 -20.18
C ALA A 35 -29.20 -9.50 -19.50
N THR A 36 -29.55 -9.41 -18.22
CA THR A 36 -29.10 -8.36 -17.31
C THR A 36 -27.58 -8.45 -17.18
N ASN A 37 -26.87 -7.86 -18.12
CA ASN A 37 -25.44 -7.57 -17.99
C ASN A 37 -25.26 -6.38 -17.04
N THR A 38 -25.62 -6.55 -15.76
CA THR A 38 -25.12 -5.71 -14.69
C THR A 38 -23.75 -6.25 -14.29
N THR A 39 -22.71 -5.79 -14.99
CA THR A 39 -21.32 -6.08 -14.63
C THR A 39 -21.03 -5.42 -13.28
N SER A 40 -21.19 -6.17 -12.19
CA SER A 40 -20.78 -5.72 -10.86
C SER A 40 -19.26 -5.53 -10.86
N THR A 41 -18.81 -4.27 -10.78
CA THR A 41 -17.38 -3.98 -10.65
C THR A 41 -16.91 -4.39 -9.26
N ILE A 42 -16.21 -5.52 -9.16
CA ILE A 42 -15.51 -5.91 -7.92
C ILE A 42 -14.31 -4.96 -7.75
N ARG A 43 -14.26 -4.24 -6.63
CA ARG A 43 -13.09 -3.45 -6.22
C ARG A 43 -12.32 -4.24 -5.16
N ILE A 44 -11.12 -4.70 -5.49
CA ILE A 44 -10.21 -5.32 -4.54
C ILE A 44 -9.36 -4.19 -3.93
N ASN A 45 -9.46 -4.01 -2.61
CA ASN A 45 -8.63 -3.06 -1.86
C ASN A 45 -7.70 -3.85 -0.94
N THR A 46 -6.39 -3.75 -1.17
CA THR A 46 -5.37 -4.42 -0.36
C THR A 46 -4.97 -3.52 0.80
N ARG A 47 -5.05 -4.05 2.02
CA ARG A 47 -4.70 -3.36 3.25
C ARG A 47 -3.26 -3.71 3.65
N PRO A 48 -2.39 -2.75 4.04
CA PRO A 48 -1.10 -3.08 4.64
C PRO A 48 -1.28 -3.97 5.87
N GLU A 49 -0.48 -5.03 5.96
CA GLU A 49 -0.53 -6.03 7.05
C GLU A 49 -0.22 -5.44 8.44
N ILE A 50 0.54 -4.34 8.46
CA ILE A 50 0.89 -3.62 9.69
C ILE A 50 -0.28 -2.88 10.32
N LEU A 51 -1.39 -2.68 9.60
CA LEU A 51 -2.52 -1.93 10.15
C LEU A 51 -3.10 -2.59 11.41
N GLY A 52 -3.52 -1.76 12.35
CA GLY A 52 -4.03 -2.16 13.67
C GLY A 52 -3.26 -1.53 14.83
N LEU A 53 -3.66 -1.91 16.04
CA LEU A 53 -3.06 -1.46 17.29
C LEU A 53 -1.97 -2.45 17.74
N TRP A 54 -0.82 -1.92 18.11
CA TRP A 54 0.35 -2.66 18.54
C TRP A 54 0.90 -2.08 19.84
N GLY A 55 1.20 -2.93 20.82
CA GLY A 55 1.86 -2.54 22.05
C GLY A 55 3.33 -2.94 22.03
N MET A 56 4.20 -1.99 22.34
CA MET A 56 5.64 -2.15 22.54
C MET A 56 5.94 -2.07 24.04
N GLU A 57 6.45 -3.14 24.63
CA GLU A 57 6.94 -3.11 26.00
C GLU A 57 8.35 -2.49 26.01
N ILE A 58 8.56 -1.43 26.80
CA ILE A 58 9.89 -0.81 26.92
C ILE A 58 10.81 -1.76 27.71
N PRO A 59 11.95 -2.21 27.15
CA PRO A 59 12.82 -3.21 27.79
C PRO A 59 13.26 -2.82 29.21
N GLU A 60 13.57 -1.54 29.43
CA GLU A 60 14.06 -0.99 30.69
C GLU A 60 12.94 -0.66 31.68
N ASN A 61 11.72 -0.41 31.17
CA ASN A 61 10.55 -0.05 31.96
C ASN A 61 9.36 -0.94 31.59
N LYS A 62 9.40 -2.20 32.03
CA LYS A 62 8.35 -3.22 31.79
C LYS A 62 6.96 -2.89 32.37
N LYS A 63 6.78 -1.69 32.93
CA LYS A 63 5.50 -1.20 33.47
C LYS A 63 4.77 -0.28 32.50
N CYS A 64 5.43 0.18 31.43
CA CYS A 64 4.86 1.06 30.43
C CYS A 64 4.85 0.36 29.07
N THR A 65 3.73 0.48 28.39
CA THR A 65 3.56 0.01 27.01
C THR A 65 3.31 1.22 26.14
N GLU A 66 4.15 1.37 25.12
CA GLU A 66 3.94 2.34 24.07
C GLU A 66 3.05 1.72 22.98
N TYR A 67 2.02 2.43 22.56
CA TYR A 67 1.03 1.94 21.62
C TYR A 67 1.14 2.63 20.28
N TYR A 68 1.26 1.84 19.22
CA TYR A 68 1.24 2.29 17.84
C TYR A 68 -0.07 1.86 17.18
N ASN A 69 -0.90 2.83 16.79
CA ASN A 69 -2.14 2.59 16.06
C ASN A 69 -1.95 2.98 14.59
N PHE A 70 -1.64 2.00 13.74
CA PHE A 70 -1.56 2.19 12.30
C PHE A 70 -2.96 2.11 11.70
N ARG A 71 -3.42 3.22 11.12
CA ARG A 71 -4.79 3.40 10.63
C ARG A 71 -4.82 3.48 9.10
N GLY A 72 -6.02 3.48 8.54
CA GLY A 72 -6.20 3.78 7.13
C GLY A 72 -5.70 5.19 6.79
N SER A 73 -5.51 5.45 5.50
CA SER A 73 -5.01 6.76 5.00
C SER A 73 -3.61 7.12 5.50
N ASN A 74 -2.77 6.12 5.76
CA ASN A 74 -1.37 6.30 6.11
C ASN A 74 -1.14 7.09 7.42
N GLU A 75 -2.10 7.08 8.35
CA GLU A 75 -1.97 7.75 9.65
C GLU A 75 -1.47 6.78 10.72
N VAL A 76 -0.59 7.25 11.60
CA VAL A 76 -0.21 6.57 12.83
C VAL A 76 -0.49 7.46 14.03
N VAL A 77 -1.06 6.88 15.09
CA VAL A 77 -1.17 7.52 16.41
C VAL A 77 -0.31 6.74 17.38
N VAL A 78 0.64 7.41 18.03
CA VAL A 78 1.50 6.81 19.06
C VAL A 78 1.07 7.33 20.42
N ASN A 79 0.96 6.46 21.42
CA ASN A 79 0.72 6.85 22.81
C ASN A 79 1.78 6.20 23.70
N SER A 80 2.54 7.02 24.41
CA SER A 80 3.64 6.62 25.30
C SER A 80 3.48 7.34 26.64
N ALA A 81 2.96 6.65 27.66
CA ALA A 81 2.60 7.27 28.94
C ALA A 81 1.67 8.49 28.80
N LYS A 82 2.18 9.72 29.01
CA LYS A 82 1.41 10.97 28.85
C LYS A 82 1.62 11.60 27.47
N GLU A 83 2.64 11.16 26.75
CA GLU A 83 2.93 11.60 25.40
C GLU A 83 2.00 10.92 24.41
N TRP A 84 1.47 11.70 23.48
CA TRP A 84 0.78 11.20 22.31
C TRP A 84 1.19 12.00 21.09
N SER A 85 1.37 11.29 19.98
CA SER A 85 1.74 11.87 18.72
C SER A 85 0.86 11.36 17.59
N ILE A 86 0.72 12.19 16.56
CA ILE A 86 0.02 11.87 15.32
C ILE A 86 1.02 12.07 14.19
N GLY A 87 1.10 11.08 13.32
CA GLY A 87 2.04 11.07 12.21
C GLY A 87 1.46 10.44 10.97
N LEU A 88 2.29 10.43 9.94
CA LEU A 88 2.08 9.63 8.74
C LEU A 88 3.04 8.44 8.74
N PHE A 89 2.65 7.37 8.06
CA PHE A 89 3.55 6.25 7.81
C PHE A 89 3.50 5.81 6.34
N ASP A 90 4.62 5.29 5.85
CA ASP A 90 4.71 4.56 4.60
C ASP A 90 5.22 3.14 4.91
N TYR A 91 4.47 2.14 4.47
CA TYR A 91 4.82 0.74 4.67
C TYR A 91 5.13 0.12 3.32
N GLN A 92 6.39 -0.26 3.13
CA GLN A 92 6.92 -0.83 1.91
C GLN A 92 7.10 -2.34 2.13
N PRO A 93 6.23 -3.19 1.53
CA PRO A 93 6.34 -4.63 1.65
C PRO A 93 7.69 -5.15 1.15
N SER A 94 7.99 -6.40 1.52
CA SER A 94 9.15 -7.10 0.96
C SER A 94 9.03 -7.14 -0.59
N PRO A 95 10.09 -6.84 -1.37
CA PRO A 95 10.01 -6.68 -2.82
C PRO A 95 9.39 -7.85 -3.60
N ASP A 96 9.43 -9.05 -3.03
CA ASP A 96 8.92 -10.29 -3.58
C ASP A 96 7.91 -11.01 -2.66
N ASN A 97 7.47 -10.35 -1.59
CA ASN A 97 6.62 -10.93 -0.54
C ASN A 97 7.18 -12.20 0.13
N THR A 98 8.49 -12.48 0.02
CA THR A 98 9.12 -13.66 0.65
C THR A 98 9.48 -13.42 2.11
N LEU A 99 9.56 -12.15 2.51
CA LEU A 99 10.10 -11.70 3.80
C LEU A 99 11.62 -11.99 3.97
N GLU A 100 12.33 -12.42 2.92
CA GLU A 100 13.80 -12.54 2.93
C GLU A 100 14.46 -11.19 3.23
N LYS A 101 13.88 -10.12 2.68
CA LYS A 101 14.13 -8.75 3.10
C LYS A 101 12.95 -8.26 3.94
N PRO A 102 13.16 -7.83 5.20
CA PRO A 102 12.09 -7.25 6.00
C PRO A 102 11.45 -6.04 5.28
N PRO A 103 10.12 -5.90 5.35
CA PRO A 103 9.43 -4.67 4.97
C PRO A 103 10.03 -3.44 5.64
N ALA A 104 10.05 -2.31 4.93
CA ALA A 104 10.44 -1.02 5.50
C ALA A 104 9.21 -0.26 5.98
N LEU A 105 9.34 0.41 7.12
CA LEU A 105 8.35 1.30 7.72
C LEU A 105 9.01 2.66 7.92
N ILE A 106 8.51 3.67 7.21
CA ILE A 106 8.91 5.06 7.40
C ILE A 106 7.79 5.74 8.17
N MET A 107 8.11 6.47 9.23
CA MET A 107 7.15 7.27 9.98
C MET A 107 7.60 8.73 10.02
N GLN A 108 6.64 9.63 9.93
CA GLN A 108 6.87 11.06 10.12
C GLN A 108 5.89 11.58 11.18
N ILE A 109 6.42 12.08 12.29
CA ILE A 109 5.60 12.74 13.31
C ILE A 109 5.20 14.13 12.81
N ARG A 110 3.90 14.42 12.84
CA ARG A 110 3.34 15.71 12.40
C ARG A 110 3.02 16.62 13.58
N TYR A 111 2.52 16.01 14.65
CA TYR A 111 2.13 16.70 15.88
C TYR A 111 2.41 15.77 17.04
N GLU A 112 2.87 16.34 18.15
CA GLU A 112 2.95 15.67 19.43
C GLU A 112 2.70 16.69 20.56
N ASN A 113 2.35 16.22 21.76
CA ASN A 113 1.90 17.08 22.86
C ASN A 113 3.02 17.51 23.82
N ASN A 114 4.27 17.10 23.55
CA ASN A 114 5.48 17.37 24.29
C ASN A 114 5.31 17.05 25.77
N GLU A 115 4.91 15.81 26.06
CA GLU A 115 4.75 15.29 27.42
C GLU A 115 5.82 14.22 27.70
N THR A 116 5.86 13.70 28.93
CA THR A 116 6.82 12.64 29.24
C THR A 116 6.38 11.29 28.69
N ASP A 117 7.28 10.64 27.94
CA ASP A 117 7.11 9.32 27.32
C ASP A 117 7.29 8.16 28.32
N CYS A 118 7.18 6.91 27.84
CA CYS A 118 7.45 5.71 28.65
C CYS A 118 8.92 5.58 29.11
N SER A 119 9.87 6.23 28.43
CA SER A 119 11.29 6.26 28.80
C SER A 119 11.59 7.26 29.93
N GLY A 120 10.63 8.12 30.26
CA GLY A 120 10.79 9.18 31.27
C GLY A 120 11.42 10.45 30.70
N ARG A 121 11.53 10.56 29.37
CA ARG A 121 12.07 11.72 28.66
C ARG A 121 10.93 12.59 28.16
N LYS A 122 11.21 13.86 27.95
CA LYS A 122 10.30 14.86 27.38
C LYS A 122 11.05 15.58 26.28
N GLU A 123 10.76 15.23 25.03
CA GLU A 123 11.50 15.70 23.86
C GLU A 123 10.53 16.03 22.75
N ASP A 124 10.76 17.15 22.06
CA ASP A 124 9.91 17.52 20.94
C ASP A 124 10.29 16.70 19.69
N GLN A 125 9.40 15.79 19.30
CA GLN A 125 9.56 14.92 18.13
C GLN A 125 8.82 15.45 16.90
N SER A 126 8.28 16.67 16.94
CA SER A 126 7.53 17.26 15.82
C SER A 126 8.40 17.37 14.57
N GLY A 127 7.94 16.76 13.47
CA GLY A 127 8.65 16.74 12.19
C GLY A 127 9.71 15.66 12.07
N GLU A 128 9.97 14.86 13.13
CA GLU A 128 10.90 13.74 13.10
C GLU A 128 10.48 12.72 12.04
N VAL A 129 11.47 12.22 11.29
CA VAL A 129 11.31 11.13 10.32
C VAL A 129 12.15 9.96 10.77
N THR A 130 11.51 8.82 11.02
CA THR A 130 12.17 7.57 11.42
C THR A 130 11.94 6.50 10.37
N GLN A 131 12.92 5.61 10.21
CA GLN A 131 12.80 4.42 9.38
C GLN A 131 13.16 3.18 10.19
N TYR A 132 12.27 2.19 10.15
CA TYR A 132 12.46 0.88 10.74
C TYR A 132 12.29 -0.21 9.70
N PHE A 133 12.84 -1.37 9.99
CA PHE A 133 12.60 -2.62 9.27
C PHE A 133 11.74 -3.53 10.13
N VAL A 134 10.66 -4.04 9.55
CA VAL A 134 9.63 -4.80 10.26
C VAL A 134 9.89 -6.29 10.08
N LYS A 135 10.44 -6.92 11.11
CA LYS A 135 10.65 -8.37 11.11
C LYS A 135 9.44 -9.08 11.72
N TRP A 136 8.64 -9.73 10.88
CA TRP A 136 7.51 -10.53 11.32
C TRP A 136 7.99 -11.81 12.02
N VAL A 137 7.55 -12.03 13.26
CA VAL A 137 7.73 -13.30 13.97
C VAL A 137 6.53 -14.21 13.70
N ASN A 138 5.33 -13.64 13.73
CA ASN A 138 4.06 -14.25 13.34
C ASN A 138 3.00 -13.15 13.13
N LYS A 139 1.76 -13.51 12.77
CA LYS A 139 0.66 -12.55 12.51
C LYS A 139 0.35 -11.52 13.63
N ASN A 140 0.74 -11.84 14.86
CA ASN A 140 0.45 -11.05 16.07
C ASN A 140 1.71 -10.52 16.76
N THR A 141 2.89 -10.76 16.20
CA THR A 141 4.16 -10.33 16.80
C THR A 141 5.14 -9.94 15.72
N LEU A 142 5.68 -8.72 15.84
CA LEU A 142 6.72 -8.19 14.98
C LEU A 142 7.82 -7.55 15.80
N ASN A 143 8.99 -7.36 15.20
CA ASN A 143 10.08 -6.60 15.78
C ASN A 143 10.39 -5.38 14.90
N PHE A 144 10.72 -4.26 15.53
CA PHE A 144 11.36 -3.15 14.84
C PHE A 144 12.88 -3.32 14.89
N CYS A 145 13.48 -3.20 13.71
CA CYS A 145 14.90 -3.38 13.48
C CYS A 145 15.49 -2.16 12.77
N ILE A 146 16.76 -1.87 13.05
CA ILE A 146 17.50 -0.75 12.43
C ILE A 146 18.27 -1.17 11.17
N SER A 147 18.33 -2.47 10.91
CA SER A 147 19.08 -3.08 9.81
C SER A 147 18.12 -3.69 8.79
N ASP A 148 18.42 -3.49 7.51
CA ASP A 148 17.70 -4.07 6.37
C ASP A 148 17.84 -5.59 6.27
N LYS A 149 18.68 -6.20 7.11
CA LYS A 149 18.81 -7.66 7.29
C LYS A 149 17.92 -8.21 8.39
N GLY A 150 17.31 -7.35 9.22
CA GLY A 150 16.48 -7.78 10.36
C GLY A 150 17.26 -8.55 11.44
N ASP A 151 18.57 -8.31 11.56
CA ASP A 151 19.47 -8.91 12.55
C ASP A 151 19.68 -8.03 13.80
N GLN A 152 19.44 -6.72 13.69
CA GLN A 152 19.56 -5.75 14.78
C GLN A 152 18.20 -5.17 15.12
N CYS A 153 17.52 -5.76 16.11
CA CYS A 153 16.18 -5.35 16.53
C CYS A 153 16.18 -4.83 17.97
N PHE A 154 15.52 -3.70 18.19
CA PHE A 154 15.51 -2.99 19.49
C PHE A 154 14.16 -3.08 20.21
N ALA A 155 13.10 -3.41 19.49
CA ALA A 155 11.76 -3.47 20.04
C ALA A 155 10.96 -4.66 19.51
N THR A 156 10.10 -5.19 20.38
CA THR A 156 9.11 -6.22 20.06
C THR A 156 7.72 -5.65 20.27
N LEU A 157 6.88 -5.75 19.25
CA LEU A 157 5.51 -5.27 19.27
C LEU A 157 4.54 -6.45 19.19
N ARG A 158 3.50 -6.37 20.01
CA ARG A 158 2.42 -7.37 20.04
C ARG A 158 1.11 -6.73 19.62
N ARG A 159 0.38 -7.43 18.75
CA ARG A 159 -0.91 -6.97 18.26
C ARG A 159 -1.91 -6.95 19.42
N VAL A 160 -2.60 -5.84 19.61
CA VAL A 160 -3.73 -5.74 20.54
C VAL A 160 -4.98 -6.20 19.79
N LEU A 161 -5.56 -7.31 20.25
CA LEU A 161 -6.77 -7.87 19.67
C LEU A 161 -8.02 -7.32 20.41
N PRO A 162 -9.17 -7.18 19.72
CA PRO A 162 -10.44 -6.83 20.34
C PRO A 162 -10.91 -7.84 21.40
#